data_AF-A0A972QEI5-F1
#
_entry.id   AF-A0A972QEI5-F1
#
_cell.length_a   1.000
_cell.length_b   1.000
_cell.length_c   1.000
_cell.angle_alpha   90.00
_cell.angle_beta   90.00
_cell.angle_gamma   90.00
#
_symmetry.space_group_name_H-M   'P 1'
#
loop_
_entity.id
_entity.type
_entity.pdbx_description
1 polymer ?
#
loop_
_entity_poly.entity_id
_entity_poly.type
_entity_poly.pdbx_seq_one_letter_code
_entity_poly.pdbx_strand_id
1 'polypeptide(L)'
;MGYREISLKLPTDYTEDQLRERIEKKLKIKEFLFQIERKSLDARKKADIYWQVLVSVSSKKIKGAVPAISPPLNIPYRKRTEKVAVVGSGPAGFFCAFVLQRAGFNTTLIERGGDVKKRAEGIREFEKT
;
A
#
# COMPACT_ATOMS: atom_id res chain seq x y z
N MET A 1 -23.82 2.58 6.16
CA MET A 1 -23.16 1.26 6.26
C MET A 1 -22.05 1.41 7.27
N GLY A 2 -22.01 0.63 8.35
CA GLY A 2 -20.97 0.80 9.38
C GLY A 2 -19.71 0.01 9.07
N TYR A 3 -18.65 0.33 9.79
CA TYR A 3 -17.29 -0.19 9.60
C TYR A 3 -16.74 -0.81 10.89
N ARG A 4 -15.85 -1.80 10.80
CA ARG A 4 -15.09 -2.30 11.94
C ARG A 4 -13.79 -2.93 11.49
N GLU A 5 -12.70 -2.59 12.16
CA GLU A 5 -11.43 -3.30 12.01
C GLU A 5 -11.34 -4.45 13.00
N ILE A 6 -10.91 -5.60 12.51
CA ILE A 6 -10.60 -6.75 13.34
C ILE A 6 -9.26 -7.35 12.92
N SER A 7 -8.51 -7.81 13.91
CA SER A 7 -7.30 -8.59 13.67
C SER A 7 -7.56 -10.08 13.88
N LEU A 8 -7.08 -10.92 12.97
CA LEU A 8 -7.30 -12.35 12.91
C LEU A 8 -5.95 -13.09 12.80
N LYS A 9 -5.83 -14.19 13.53
CA LYS A 9 -4.73 -15.14 13.36
C LYS A 9 -5.17 -16.24 12.41
N LEU A 10 -4.39 -16.48 11.37
CA LEU A 10 -4.70 -17.45 10.32
C LEU A 10 -3.49 -18.33 10.02
N PRO A 11 -3.69 -19.63 9.73
CA PRO A 11 -2.64 -20.52 9.24
C PRO A 11 -1.91 -19.95 8.02
N THR A 12 -0.70 -20.39 7.72
CA THR A 12 0.08 -19.86 6.59
C THR A 12 -0.51 -20.16 5.22
N ASP A 13 -1.32 -21.21 5.15
CA ASP A 13 -2.00 -21.79 3.98
C ASP A 13 -3.51 -21.51 3.97
N TYR A 14 -3.98 -20.53 4.75
CA TYR A 14 -5.41 -20.26 4.85
C TYR A 14 -6.05 -19.91 3.49
N THR A 15 -7.30 -20.34 3.30
CA THR A 15 -8.11 -19.97 2.13
C THR A 15 -8.93 -18.71 2.40
N GLU A 16 -9.40 -18.06 1.33
CA GLU A 16 -10.31 -16.92 1.47
C GLU A 16 -11.59 -17.27 2.22
N ASP A 17 -12.12 -18.49 2.01
CA ASP A 17 -13.29 -19.00 2.74
C ASP A 17 -13.04 -19.10 4.24
N GLN A 18 -11.87 -19.61 4.65
CA GLN A 18 -11.50 -19.68 6.08
C GLN A 18 -11.37 -18.29 6.70
N LEU A 19 -10.85 -17.30 5.95
CA LEU A 19 -10.85 -15.90 6.39
C LEU A 19 -12.28 -15.39 6.57
N ARG A 20 -13.15 -15.61 5.57
CA ARG A 20 -14.55 -15.18 5.61
C ARG A 20 -15.28 -15.80 6.79
N GLU A 21 -15.16 -17.11 7.01
CA GLU A 21 -15.71 -17.80 8.18
C GLU A 21 -15.21 -17.22 9.49
N ARG A 22 -13.92 -16.83 9.58
CA ARG A 22 -13.36 -16.23 10.80
C ARG A 22 -13.94 -14.85 11.05
N ILE A 23 -14.18 -14.07 10.01
CA ILE A 23 -14.87 -12.78 10.09
C ILE A 23 -16.32 -12.99 10.56
N GLU A 24 -17.05 -13.93 9.95
CA GLU A 24 -18.42 -14.29 10.32
C GLU A 24 -18.53 -14.72 11.78
N LYS A 25 -17.67 -15.64 12.21
CA LYS A 25 -17.64 -16.15 13.59
C LYS A 25 -17.33 -15.04 14.60
N LYS A 26 -16.44 -14.11 14.25
CA LYS A 26 -16.01 -13.02 15.14
C LYS A 26 -17.02 -11.89 15.24
N LEU A 27 -17.67 -11.52 14.13
CA LEU A 27 -18.60 -10.39 14.07
C LEU A 27 -20.08 -10.80 14.14
N LYS A 28 -20.39 -12.09 13.99
CA LYS A 28 -21.74 -12.66 13.94
C LYS A 28 -22.59 -12.04 12.82
N ILE A 29 -21.99 -11.80 11.65
CA ILE A 29 -22.60 -11.19 10.47
C ILE A 29 -22.24 -12.02 9.24
N LYS A 30 -23.21 -12.36 8.39
CA LYS A 30 -23.02 -13.13 7.14
C LYS A 30 -22.87 -12.25 5.89
N GLU A 31 -23.52 -11.09 5.87
CA GLU A 31 -23.48 -10.15 4.75
C GLU A 31 -22.57 -8.97 5.07
N PHE A 32 -21.37 -8.99 4.50
CA PHE A 32 -20.37 -7.95 4.66
C PHE A 32 -19.44 -7.88 3.45
N LEU A 33 -18.84 -6.71 3.26
CA LEU A 33 -17.66 -6.53 2.43
C LEU A 33 -16.45 -6.43 3.37
N PHE A 34 -15.28 -6.89 2.92
CA PHE A 34 -14.06 -6.75 3.69
C PHE A 34 -12.87 -6.37 2.80
N GLN A 35 -11.86 -5.75 3.38
CA GLN A 35 -10.58 -5.46 2.76
C GLN A 35 -9.46 -5.83 3.74
N ILE A 36 -8.38 -6.41 3.23
CA ILE A 36 -7.18 -6.68 4.02
C ILE A 36 -6.35 -5.39 4.07
N GLU A 37 -6.26 -4.77 5.25
CA GLU A 37 -5.46 -3.57 5.44
C GLU A 37 -3.99 -3.90 5.70
N ARG A 38 -3.74 -5.00 6.43
CA ARG A 38 -2.38 -5.46 6.73
C ARG A 38 -2.34 -6.97 6.87
N LYS A 39 -1.29 -7.58 6.31
CA LYS A 39 -0.98 -9.00 6.49
C LYS A 39 0.50 -9.11 6.89
N SER A 40 0.75 -9.59 8.10
CA SER A 40 2.10 -9.74 8.65
C SER A 40 2.31 -11.16 9.15
N LEU A 41 3.43 -11.79 8.78
CA LEU A 41 3.79 -13.12 9.24
C LEU A 41 4.40 -13.02 10.64
N ASP A 42 3.80 -13.69 11.62
CA ASP A 42 4.45 -13.93 12.90
C ASP A 42 5.18 -15.27 12.82
N ALA A 43 6.50 -15.21 12.70
CA ALA A 43 7.37 -16.39 12.63
C ALA A 43 8.35 -16.47 13.81
N ARG A 44 8.06 -15.76 14.91
CA ARG A 44 8.95 -15.71 16.08
C ARG A 44 9.06 -17.05 16.80
N LYS A 45 8.04 -17.90 16.70
CA LYS A 45 8.03 -19.26 17.23
C LYS A 45 7.94 -20.26 16.06
N LYS A 46 9.00 -21.04 15.83
CA LYS A 46 9.06 -22.00 14.69
C LYS A 46 7.90 -23.01 14.67
N ALA A 47 7.41 -23.42 15.85
CA ALA A 47 6.31 -24.36 15.97
C ALA A 47 4.91 -23.72 15.82
N ASP A 48 4.81 -22.38 15.78
CA ASP A 48 3.57 -21.63 15.75
C ASP A 48 3.73 -20.40 14.83
N ILE A 49 3.82 -20.67 13.53
CA ILE A 49 3.93 -19.65 12.48
C ILE A 49 2.53 -19.37 11.94
N TYR A 50 2.13 -18.10 11.94
CA TYR A 50 0.79 -17.71 11.48
C TYR A 50 0.79 -16.31 10.85
N TRP A 51 -0.21 -16.04 10.01
CA TRP A 51 -0.52 -14.70 9.54
C TRP A 51 -1.35 -13.94 10.58
N GLN A 52 -0.86 -12.77 10.98
CA GLN A 52 -1.69 -11.76 11.63
C GLN A 52 -2.27 -10.86 10.54
N VAL A 53 -3.57 -10.99 10.31
CA VAL A 53 -4.30 -10.24 9.26
C VAL A 53 -5.21 -9.21 9.92
N LEU A 54 -4.99 -7.95 9.61
CA LEU A 54 -5.91 -6.86 9.92
C LEU A 54 -6.87 -6.70 8.74
N VAL A 55 -8.16 -6.91 8.99
CA VAL A 55 -9.21 -6.72 8.00
C VAL A 55 -10.15 -5.62 8.44
N SER A 56 -10.48 -4.75 7.50
CA SER A 56 -11.60 -3.84 7.61
C SER A 56 -12.85 -4.56 7.12
N VAL A 57 -13.95 -4.42 7.86
CA VAL A 57 -15.23 -5.07 7.52
C VAL A 57 -16.32 -4.02 7.52
N SER A 58 -17.10 -3.99 6.45
CA SER A 58 -18.23 -3.08 6.29
C SER A 58 -19.54 -3.83 6.07
N SER A 59 -20.58 -3.43 6.79
CA SER A 59 -21.90 -4.06 6.71
C SER A 59 -23.00 -3.12 7.19
N LYS A 60 -24.23 -3.31 6.70
CA LYS A 60 -25.43 -2.61 7.20
C LYS A 60 -25.72 -2.93 8.68
N LYS A 61 -25.28 -4.10 9.16
CA LYS A 61 -25.48 -4.54 10.56
C LYS A 61 -24.47 -3.94 11.54
N ILE A 62 -23.42 -3.30 11.05
CA ILE A 62 -22.45 -2.59 11.88
C ILE A 62 -22.95 -1.16 12.06
N LYS A 63 -22.97 -0.67 13.30
CA LYS A 63 -23.39 0.70 13.64
C LYS A 63 -22.19 1.65 13.66
N GLY A 64 -22.35 2.84 13.10
CA GLY A 64 -21.69 4.07 13.58
C GLY A 64 -20.17 4.25 13.40
N ALA A 65 -19.40 3.26 12.98
CA ALA A 65 -17.98 3.51 12.70
C ALA A 65 -17.82 3.99 11.26
N VAL A 66 -17.21 5.17 11.11
CA VAL A 66 -16.65 5.67 9.86
C VAL A 66 -15.18 5.24 9.86
N PRO A 67 -14.65 4.65 8.77
CA PRO A 67 -13.23 4.37 8.69
C PRO A 67 -12.43 5.64 8.99
N ALA A 68 -11.30 5.52 9.69
CA ALA A 68 -10.35 6.61 9.77
C ALA A 68 -9.76 6.83 8.37
N ILE A 69 -10.42 7.65 7.56
CA ILE A 69 -9.90 8.03 6.25
C ILE A 69 -8.67 8.89 6.53
N SER A 70 -7.48 8.39 6.22
CA SER A 70 -6.33 9.28 6.15
C SER A 70 -6.67 10.38 5.16
N PRO A 71 -6.59 11.66 5.55
CA PRO A 71 -6.93 12.74 4.64
C PRO A 71 -6.06 12.59 3.40
N PRO A 72 -6.63 12.74 2.19
CA PRO A 72 -5.82 12.71 0.98
C PRO A 72 -4.74 13.78 1.10
N LEU A 73 -3.53 13.47 0.61
CA LEU A 73 -2.47 14.46 0.55
C LEU A 73 -2.94 15.64 -0.31
N ASN A 74 -3.25 16.76 0.34
CA ASN A 74 -3.65 17.98 -0.33
C ASN A 74 -2.39 18.73 -0.78
N ILE A 75 -2.21 18.85 -2.09
CA ILE A 75 -1.10 19.59 -2.70
C ILE A 75 -1.74 20.82 -3.37
N PRO A 76 -1.78 21.98 -2.69
CA PRO A 76 -2.38 23.17 -3.27
C PRO A 76 -1.55 23.63 -4.47
N TYR A 77 -2.23 23.81 -5.61
CA TYR A 77 -1.59 24.34 -6.81
C TYR A 77 -1.44 25.86 -6.71
N ARG A 78 -0.24 26.36 -7.00
CA ARG A 78 0.01 27.78 -7.28
C ARG A 78 1.00 27.87 -8.44
N LYS A 79 0.66 28.61 -9.50
CA LYS A 79 1.60 28.82 -10.60
C LYS A 79 2.90 29.44 -10.06
N ARG A 80 4.01 28.73 -10.24
CA ARG A 80 5.37 29.15 -9.87
C ARG A 80 6.17 29.50 -11.12
N THR A 81 7.17 30.35 -10.98
CA THR A 81 8.11 30.67 -12.06
C THR A 81 9.47 30.02 -11.83
N GLU A 82 9.71 29.54 -10.61
CA GLU A 82 10.91 28.85 -10.19
C GLU A 82 11.06 27.53 -10.94
N LYS A 83 12.27 27.28 -11.44
CA LYS A 83 12.67 26.02 -12.06
C LYS A 83 13.34 25.14 -11.01
N VAL A 84 12.90 23.90 -10.89
CA VAL A 84 13.44 22.94 -9.92
C VAL A 84 14.06 21.77 -10.68
N ALA A 85 15.32 21.47 -10.41
CA ALA A 85 15.97 20.26 -10.88
C ALA A 85 15.95 19.19 -9.78
N VAL A 86 15.42 18.02 -10.10
CA VAL A 86 15.47 16.83 -9.24
C VAL A 86 16.49 15.88 -9.85
N VAL A 87 17.52 15.51 -9.08
CA VAL A 87 18.61 14.63 -9.55
C VAL A 87 18.44 13.24 -8.94
N GLY A 88 18.30 12.24 -9.81
CA GLY A 88 18.01 10.85 -9.50
C GLY A 88 16.55 10.49 -9.74
N SER A 89 16.27 9.54 -10.62
CA SER A 89 14.92 9.02 -10.90
C SER A 89 14.64 7.73 -10.11
N GLY A 90 15.07 7.69 -8.85
CA GLY A 90 14.61 6.68 -7.89
C GLY A 90 13.20 7.01 -7.37
N PRO A 91 12.65 6.20 -6.45
CA PRO A 91 11.34 6.48 -5.85
C PRO A 91 11.25 7.89 -5.25
N ALA A 92 12.25 8.30 -4.46
CA ALA A 92 12.28 9.63 -3.85
C ALA A 92 12.24 10.77 -4.89
N GLY A 93 13.02 10.64 -5.97
CA GLY A 93 13.06 11.66 -7.03
C GLY A 93 11.76 11.74 -7.82
N PHE A 94 11.16 10.60 -8.17
CA PHE A 94 9.86 10.58 -8.85
C PHE A 94 8.75 11.21 -7.99
N PHE A 95 8.63 10.82 -6.71
CA PHE A 95 7.62 11.41 -5.83
C PHE A 95 7.87 12.89 -5.56
N CYS A 96 9.13 13.31 -5.40
CA CYS A 96 9.49 14.72 -5.27
C CYS A 96 9.07 15.52 -6.51
N ALA A 97 9.46 15.06 -7.71
CA ALA A 97 9.12 15.73 -8.96
C ALA A 97 7.61 15.80 -9.20
N PHE A 98 6.90 14.71 -8.90
CA PHE A 98 5.44 14.65 -9.00
C PHE A 98 4.75 15.67 -8.09
N VAL A 99 5.16 15.76 -6.82
CA VAL A 99 4.60 16.72 -5.86
C VAL A 99 4.91 18.17 -6.28
N LEU A 100 6.14 18.45 -6.73
CA LEU A 100 6.54 19.78 -7.22
C LEU A 100 5.71 20.20 -8.45
N GLN A 101 5.51 19.31 -9.42
CA GLN A 101 4.67 19.60 -10.58
C GLN A 101 3.21 19.84 -10.17
N ARG A 102 2.64 19.00 -9.28
CA ARG A 102 1.28 19.21 -8.75
C ARG A 102 1.12 20.52 -7.98
N ALA A 103 2.19 20.99 -7.32
CA ALA A 103 2.21 22.28 -6.64
C ALA A 103 2.39 23.48 -7.60
N GLY A 104 2.71 23.25 -8.87
CA GLY A 104 2.83 24.27 -9.93
C GLY A 104 4.24 24.72 -10.28
N PHE A 105 5.28 23.98 -9.86
CA PHE A 105 6.68 24.23 -10.23
C PHE A 105 7.03 23.67 -11.61
N ASN A 106 7.89 24.39 -12.34
CA ASN A 106 8.53 23.87 -13.54
C ASN A 106 9.67 22.93 -13.13
N THR A 107 9.39 21.62 -13.15
CA THR A 107 10.27 20.61 -12.56
C THR A 107 10.92 19.75 -13.64
N THR A 108 12.25 19.67 -13.63
CA THR A 108 13.04 18.79 -14.51
C THR A 108 13.64 17.65 -13.68
N LEU A 109 13.41 16.41 -14.10
CA LEU A 109 14.00 15.21 -13.47
C LEU A 109 15.18 14.72 -14.32
N ILE A 110 16.33 14.52 -13.69
CA ILE A 110 17.58 14.12 -14.36
C ILE A 110 18.07 12.82 -13.73
N GLU A 111 18.39 11.81 -14.55
CA GLU A 111 18.96 10.54 -14.11
C GLU A 111 20.25 10.26 -14.89
N ARG A 112 21.28 9.74 -14.20
CA ARG A 112 22.56 9.38 -14.82
C ARG A 112 22.49 8.03 -15.55
N GLY A 113 21.65 7.12 -15.07
CA GLY A 113 21.45 5.80 -15.63
C GLY A 113 20.67 5.82 -16.94
N GLY A 114 20.78 4.73 -17.70
CA GLY A 114 19.96 4.52 -18.89
C GLY A 114 18.50 4.19 -18.56
N ASP A 115 17.68 4.16 -19.61
CA ASP A 115 16.32 3.63 -19.57
C ASP A 115 16.28 2.25 -18.87
N VAL A 116 15.21 1.99 -18.10
CA VAL A 116 15.05 0.77 -17.29
C VAL A 116 15.30 -0.50 -18.11
N LYS A 117 14.85 -0.56 -19.37
CA LYS A 117 15.08 -1.73 -20.23
C LYS A 117 16.56 -1.92 -20.53
N LYS A 118 17.25 -0.87 -20.98
CA LYS A 118 18.69 -0.89 -21.27
C LYS A 118 19.51 -1.19 -20.03
N ARG A 119 19.11 -0.64 -18.88
CA ARG A 119 19.76 -0.91 -17.59
C ARG A 119 19.61 -2.38 -17.20
N ALA A 120 18.43 -2.96 -17.37
CA ALA A 120 18.20 -4.37 -17.06
C ALA A 120 19.03 -5.30 -17.96
N GLU A 121 19.15 -4.98 -19.25
CA GLU A 121 20.02 -5.69 -20.18
C GLU A 121 21.49 -5.61 -19.76
N GLY A 122 22.01 -4.40 -19.49
CA GLY A 122 23.40 -4.23 -19.07
C GLY A 122 23.74 -4.93 -17.75
N ILE A 123 22.79 -4.98 -16.79
CA ILE A 123 22.96 -5.76 -15.55
C ILE A 123 23.07 -7.25 -15.87
N ARG A 124 22.19 -7.79 -16.72
CA ARG A 124 22.22 -9.22 -17.11
C ARG A 124 23.50 -9.59 -17.83
N GLU A 125 24.07 -8.69 -18.63
CA GLU A 125 25.35 -8.93 -19.29
C GLU A 125 26.51 -8.92 -18.29
N PHE A 126 26.52 -7.94 -17.38
CA PHE A 126 27.53 -7.86 -16.31
C PHE A 126 27.53 -9.12 -15.42
N GLU A 127 26.36 -9.61 -15.01
CA GLU A 127 26.20 -10.80 -14.16
C GLU A 127 26.62 -12.13 -14.82
N LYS A 128 26.86 -12.16 -16.13
CA LYS A 128 27.39 -13.36 -16.83
C LYS A 128 28.91 -13.48 -16.78
N THR A 129 29.59 -12.41 -16.38
CA THR A 129 31.06 -12.34 -16.31
C THR A 129 31.54 -12.87 -14.96
#